data_AF-A0A7Y5LAI1-F1
#
_entry.id   AF-A0A7Y5LAI1-F1
#
_cell.length_a   1.000
_cell.length_b   1.000
_cell.length_c   1.000
_cell.angle_alpha   90.00
_cell.angle_beta   90.00
_cell.angle_gamma   90.00
#
_symmetry.space_group_name_H-M   'P 1'
#
loop_
_entity.id
_entity.type
_entity.pdbx_description
1 polymer ?
#
loop_
_entity_poly.entity_id
_entity_poly.type
_entity_poly.pdbx_seq_one_letter_code
_entity_poly.pdbx_strand_id
1 'polypeptide(L)'
;HMTYAPGHNASMGPALPNVAQHLFHGAHDPGKVRGTVELRVHPDVRELEPGERMKITVALFNQKTGHKFPTGSVEDRIVWLHVEATDAKGNVYHLPVDKKGFAGEEYTIAANTLAYQDMGIALNDPNFAGIQRDGVPVGDRIFRMPYFDPQGRMTIQQWNTASLGIDYRLGPRETKLETFTWTVPATAAPGKMVIKAVLNYQKLVKPVAEFLEVPLEEAEIVAVNDHATTITVLP
;
A
#
# COMPACT_ATOMS: atom_id res chain seq x y z
N HIS A 1 -11.25 18.88 4.69
CA HIS A 1 -12.50 18.38 5.29
C HIS A 1 -13.55 19.46 5.53
N MET A 2 -13.18 20.75 5.58
CA MET A 2 -14.08 21.88 5.87
C MET A 2 -14.01 22.93 4.74
N THR A 3 -14.40 22.57 3.51
CA THR A 3 -14.45 23.53 2.39
C THR A 3 -15.64 24.47 2.56
N TYR A 4 -15.58 25.69 2.04
CA TYR A 4 -16.69 26.65 2.14
C TYR A 4 -17.51 26.68 0.86
N ALA A 5 -18.84 26.78 1.00
CA ALA A 5 -19.76 27.00 -0.10
C ALA A 5 -21.00 27.77 0.39
N PRO A 6 -21.73 28.48 -0.50
CA PRO A 6 -23.01 29.08 -0.14
C PRO A 6 -24.00 28.03 0.39
N GLY A 7 -24.76 28.36 1.42
CA GLY A 7 -25.76 27.44 1.98
C GLY A 7 -26.38 27.94 3.28
N HIS A 8 -27.02 27.03 4.01
CA HIS A 8 -27.59 27.29 5.33
C HIS A 8 -26.86 26.44 6.38
N ASN A 9 -26.52 27.02 7.52
CA ASN A 9 -25.88 26.29 8.64
C ASN A 9 -26.90 25.78 9.68
N ALA A 10 -28.17 26.15 9.54
CA ALA A 10 -29.30 25.66 10.33
C ALA A 10 -30.55 25.66 9.45
N SER A 11 -31.50 24.74 9.69
CA SER A 11 -32.70 24.54 8.85
C SER A 11 -33.56 25.80 8.67
N MET A 12 -33.58 26.69 9.67
CA MET A 12 -34.29 27.98 9.64
C MET A 12 -33.35 29.19 9.60
N GLY A 13 -32.05 28.96 9.42
CA GLY A 13 -31.05 30.02 9.38
C GLY A 13 -31.08 30.79 8.05
N PRO A 14 -30.58 32.03 8.01
CA PRO A 14 -30.42 32.74 6.75
C PRO A 14 -29.41 32.04 5.84
N ALA A 15 -29.51 32.27 4.53
CA ALA A 15 -28.48 31.83 3.61
C ALA A 15 -27.18 32.60 3.88
N LEU A 16 -26.06 31.88 3.94
CA LEU A 16 -24.72 32.44 4.11
C LEU A 16 -23.87 32.13 2.87
N PRO A 17 -22.99 33.03 2.43
CA PRO A 17 -22.15 32.81 1.24
C PRO A 17 -21.02 31.79 1.46
N ASN A 18 -20.73 31.42 2.71
CA ASN A 18 -19.55 30.63 3.09
C ASN A 18 -19.83 29.66 4.24
N VAL A 19 -20.81 28.78 4.09
CA VAL A 19 -21.04 27.68 5.05
C VAL A 19 -19.94 26.64 4.93
N ALA A 20 -19.32 26.30 6.06
CA ALA A 20 -18.35 25.21 6.14
C ALA A 20 -19.04 23.87 5.90
N GLN A 21 -18.62 23.17 4.87
CA GLN A 21 -19.07 21.83 4.52
C GLN A 21 -18.33 20.82 5.40
N HIS A 22 -19.02 20.25 6.39
CA HIS A 22 -18.47 19.29 7.36
C HIS A 22 -18.39 17.89 6.75
N LEU A 23 -17.58 17.73 5.70
CA LEU A 23 -17.58 16.51 4.88
C LEU A 23 -16.91 15.32 5.57
N PHE A 24 -15.80 15.55 6.29
CA PHE A 24 -15.02 14.56 7.05
C PHE A 24 -14.75 13.19 6.40
N HIS A 25 -14.89 13.09 5.08
CA HIS A 25 -14.58 11.86 4.33
C HIS A 25 -13.10 11.49 4.46
N GLY A 26 -12.83 10.19 4.47
CA GLY A 26 -11.48 9.64 4.57
C GLY A 26 -11.38 8.32 3.81
N ALA A 27 -10.99 7.27 4.51
CA ALA A 27 -10.73 5.95 3.93
C ALA A 27 -11.94 5.31 3.21
N HIS A 28 -13.16 5.64 3.65
CA HIS A 28 -14.42 5.16 3.07
C HIS A 28 -14.90 5.96 1.84
N ASP A 29 -14.15 6.97 1.40
CA ASP A 29 -14.42 7.71 0.17
C ASP A 29 -13.24 7.49 -0.81
N PRO A 30 -13.41 6.68 -1.87
CA PRO A 30 -12.37 6.44 -2.86
C PRO A 30 -11.84 7.74 -3.51
N GLY A 31 -12.67 8.78 -3.61
CA GLY A 31 -12.26 10.10 -4.11
C GLY A 31 -11.31 10.85 -3.17
N LYS A 32 -11.29 10.51 -1.87
CA LYS A 32 -10.28 11.01 -0.92
C LYS A 32 -9.01 10.19 -0.91
N VAL A 33 -9.09 8.89 -1.19
CA VAL A 33 -7.90 8.01 -1.25
C VAL A 33 -7.14 8.22 -2.56
N ARG A 34 -7.84 8.35 -3.70
CA ARG A 34 -7.22 8.50 -5.02
C ARG A 34 -6.38 9.77 -5.15
N GLY A 35 -5.20 9.60 -5.72
CA GLY A 35 -4.21 10.64 -5.96
C GLY A 35 -3.61 11.25 -4.69
N THR A 36 -3.73 10.59 -3.53
CA THR A 36 -3.06 11.05 -2.30
C THR A 36 -1.55 10.95 -2.39
N VAL A 37 -1.08 9.90 -3.07
CA VAL A 37 0.32 9.67 -3.40
C VAL A 37 0.45 9.64 -4.92
N GLU A 38 1.37 10.43 -5.46
CA GLU A 38 1.73 10.37 -6.88
C GLU A 38 2.81 9.33 -7.13
N LEU A 39 2.82 8.74 -8.33
CA LEU A 39 3.81 7.74 -8.74
C LEU A 39 4.53 8.16 -10.02
N ARG A 40 5.84 7.89 -10.10
CA ARG A 40 6.61 7.97 -11.35
C ARG A 40 7.55 6.77 -11.45
N VAL A 41 7.51 6.10 -12.59
CA VAL A 41 8.32 4.91 -12.88
C VAL A 41 9.44 5.27 -13.84
N HIS A 42 10.68 4.95 -13.45
CA HIS A 42 11.90 5.28 -14.18
C HIS A 42 12.78 4.04 -14.33
N PRO A 43 12.75 3.35 -15.49
CA PRO A 43 13.76 2.36 -15.82
C PRO A 43 15.07 3.07 -16.16
N ASP A 44 16.19 2.47 -15.81
CA ASP A 44 17.53 2.94 -16.15
C ASP A 44 17.90 2.72 -17.62
N VAL A 45 17.33 1.69 -18.24
CA VAL A 45 17.47 1.36 -19.67
C VAL A 45 16.12 1.36 -20.38
N ARG A 46 16.12 1.58 -21.70
CA ARG A 46 14.91 1.61 -22.54
C ARG A 46 14.80 0.47 -23.54
N GLU A 47 15.92 -0.19 -23.82
CA GLU A 47 16.04 -1.30 -24.75
C GLU A 47 16.94 -2.34 -24.12
N LEU A 48 16.57 -3.61 -24.27
CA LEU A 48 17.24 -4.73 -23.61
C LEU A 48 16.87 -6.06 -24.27
N GLU A 49 17.79 -7.02 -24.23
CA GLU A 49 17.61 -8.39 -24.70
C GLU A 49 17.08 -9.30 -23.56
N PRO A 50 16.38 -10.40 -23.88
CA PRO A 50 16.07 -11.44 -22.89
C PRO A 50 17.33 -11.93 -22.17
N GLY A 51 17.27 -11.98 -20.83
CA GLY A 51 18.41 -12.31 -19.97
C GLY A 51 19.19 -11.09 -19.47
N GLU A 52 19.00 -9.91 -20.06
CA GLU A 52 19.58 -8.68 -19.53
C GLU A 52 18.84 -8.18 -18.29
N ARG A 53 19.56 -7.38 -17.50
CA ARG A 53 19.10 -6.87 -16.21
C ARG A 53 18.82 -5.38 -16.32
N MET A 54 17.70 -4.94 -15.76
CA MET A 54 17.37 -3.53 -15.59
C MET A 54 17.09 -3.18 -14.13
N LYS A 55 17.26 -1.91 -13.80
CA LYS A 55 16.82 -1.32 -12.54
C LYS A 55 15.69 -0.35 -12.80
N ILE A 56 14.58 -0.58 -12.14
CA ILE A 56 13.44 0.33 -12.13
C ILE A 56 13.44 1.08 -10.81
N THR A 57 13.31 2.41 -10.88
CA THR A 57 13.06 3.26 -9.71
C THR A 57 11.63 3.78 -9.77
N VAL A 58 10.85 3.52 -8.73
CA VAL A 58 9.52 4.09 -8.54
C VAL A 58 9.61 5.18 -7.48
N ALA A 59 9.28 6.41 -7.87
CA ALA A 59 9.16 7.54 -6.95
C ALA A 59 7.72 7.69 -6.49
N LEU A 60 7.51 7.77 -5.17
CA LEU A 60 6.22 7.94 -4.51
C LEU A 60 6.19 9.27 -3.76
N PHE A 61 5.24 10.15 -4.09
CA PHE A 61 5.18 11.51 -3.55
C PHE A 61 3.91 11.73 -2.75
N ASN A 62 3.99 11.92 -1.43
CA ASN A 62 2.84 12.33 -0.62
C ASN A 62 2.71 13.87 -0.62
N GLN A 63 2.17 14.42 -1.70
CA GLN A 63 2.01 15.87 -1.87
C GLN A 63 0.64 16.40 -1.44
N LYS A 64 -0.37 15.52 -1.33
CA LYS A 64 -1.76 15.93 -1.08
C LYS A 64 -2.12 15.98 0.39
N THR A 65 -1.52 15.13 1.22
CA THR A 65 -1.87 15.03 2.64
C THR A 65 -0.87 15.79 3.52
N GLY A 66 -1.38 16.46 4.55
CA GLY A 66 -0.56 17.15 5.56
C GLY A 66 -0.05 16.24 6.68
N HIS A 67 -0.16 14.93 6.53
CA HIS A 67 0.20 13.91 7.53
C HIS A 67 0.81 12.68 6.84
N LYS A 68 1.16 11.66 7.62
CA LYS A 68 1.59 10.36 7.08
C LYS A 68 0.47 9.66 6.33
N PHE A 69 0.78 8.90 5.29
CA PHE A 69 -0.17 8.04 4.57
C PHE A 69 0.28 6.57 4.62
N PRO A 70 -0.58 5.64 5.06
CA PRO A 70 -1.90 5.88 5.67
C PRO A 70 -1.78 6.46 7.11
N THR A 71 -2.83 7.10 7.62
CA THR A 71 -2.92 7.55 9.03
C THR A 71 -4.16 6.93 9.70
N GLY A 72 -4.35 7.13 11.01
CA GLY A 72 -5.45 6.56 11.79
C GLY A 72 -5.05 5.22 12.40
N SER A 73 -5.93 4.22 12.28
CA SER A 73 -5.61 2.82 12.54
C SER A 73 -4.53 2.37 11.55
N VAL A 74 -3.32 2.10 12.00
CA VAL A 74 -2.14 1.86 11.13
C VAL A 74 -1.61 0.44 11.28
N GLU A 75 -2.05 -0.24 12.34
CA GLU A 75 -1.88 -1.65 12.61
C GLU A 75 -2.74 -2.53 11.69
N ASP A 76 -3.88 -2.02 11.21
CA ASP A 76 -4.87 -2.72 10.38
C ASP A 76 -4.83 -2.29 8.90
N ARG A 77 -4.62 -1.00 8.62
CA ARG A 77 -4.53 -0.44 7.26
C ARG A 77 -3.26 -0.91 6.57
N ILE A 78 -3.41 -1.33 5.31
CA ILE A 78 -2.28 -1.73 4.48
C ILE A 78 -2.23 -0.90 3.20
N VAL A 79 -1.05 -0.38 2.90
CA VAL A 79 -0.72 0.27 1.63
C VAL A 79 0.45 -0.45 1.03
N TRP A 80 0.35 -0.88 -0.22
CA TRP A 80 1.46 -1.57 -0.89
C TRP A 80 1.64 -1.13 -2.33
N LEU A 81 2.89 -1.09 -2.75
CA LEU A 81 3.31 -0.85 -4.12
C LEU A 81 3.47 -2.19 -4.81
N HIS A 82 2.65 -2.39 -5.84
CA HIS A 82 2.69 -3.53 -6.73
C HIS A 82 3.30 -3.10 -8.06
N VAL A 83 4.28 -3.85 -8.57
CA VAL A 83 4.94 -3.56 -9.84
C VAL A 83 4.91 -4.80 -10.73
N GLU A 84 4.46 -4.58 -11.97
CA GLU A 84 4.40 -5.63 -12.99
C GLU A 84 5.06 -5.16 -14.29
N ALA A 85 5.63 -6.11 -15.01
CA ALA A 85 6.02 -5.97 -16.40
C ALA A 85 5.09 -6.82 -17.28
N THR A 86 4.54 -6.26 -18.35
CA THR A 86 3.70 -6.96 -19.32
C THR A 86 4.37 -6.95 -20.69
N ASP A 87 4.69 -8.12 -21.24
CA ASP A 87 5.35 -8.21 -22.56
C ASP A 87 4.38 -7.98 -23.73
N ALA A 88 4.92 -8.02 -24.96
CA ALA A 88 4.15 -7.78 -26.18
C ALA A 88 3.05 -8.83 -26.47
N LYS A 89 3.10 -10.00 -25.81
CA LYS A 89 2.07 -11.05 -25.89
C LYS A 89 1.08 -11.00 -24.73
N GLY A 90 1.28 -10.10 -23.77
CA GLY A 90 0.44 -9.97 -22.58
C GLY A 90 0.86 -10.85 -21.42
N ASN A 91 2.03 -11.49 -21.45
CA ASN A 91 2.54 -12.21 -20.28
C ASN A 91 2.89 -11.21 -19.19
N VAL A 92 2.42 -11.48 -17.97
CA VAL A 92 2.62 -10.60 -16.81
C VAL A 92 3.66 -11.19 -15.87
N TYR A 93 4.61 -10.35 -15.47
CA TYR A 93 5.68 -10.68 -14.55
C TYR A 93 5.59 -9.75 -13.34
N HIS A 94 5.45 -10.33 -12.16
CA HIS A 94 5.54 -9.59 -10.91
C HIS A 94 7.00 -9.25 -10.58
N LEU A 95 7.26 -8.02 -10.16
CA LEU A 95 8.59 -7.53 -9.81
C LEU A 95 8.67 -7.29 -8.28
N PRO A 96 9.40 -8.12 -7.52
CA PRO A 96 9.60 -7.90 -6.10
C PRO A 96 10.54 -6.71 -5.84
N VAL A 97 10.30 -5.99 -4.74
CA VAL A 97 11.12 -4.83 -4.36
C VAL A 97 12.52 -5.25 -3.89
N ASP A 98 13.53 -4.44 -4.21
CA ASP A 98 14.86 -4.59 -3.64
C ASP A 98 14.85 -4.24 -2.15
N LYS A 99 15.59 -5.00 -1.35
CA LYS A 99 15.84 -4.69 0.06
C LYS A 99 16.79 -3.49 0.19
N LYS A 100 16.49 -2.61 1.15
CA LYS A 100 17.31 -1.45 1.51
C LYS A 100 18.25 -1.72 2.69
N GLY A 101 17.95 -2.72 3.52
CA GLY A 101 18.78 -3.17 4.64
C GLY A 101 18.59 -2.39 5.95
N PHE A 102 17.46 -1.71 6.15
CA PHE A 102 17.17 -1.05 7.43
C PHE A 102 16.51 -2.00 8.44
N ALA A 103 16.67 -1.72 9.74
CA ALA A 103 16.07 -2.54 10.80
C ALA A 103 14.54 -2.52 10.72
N GLY A 104 13.91 -3.70 10.76
CA GLY A 104 12.46 -3.88 10.64
C GLY A 104 11.94 -3.88 9.20
N GLU A 105 12.82 -3.81 8.18
CA GLU A 105 12.42 -3.84 6.78
C GLU A 105 11.59 -5.09 6.42
N GLU A 106 11.79 -6.21 7.09
CA GLU A 106 11.04 -7.45 6.92
C GLU A 106 9.52 -7.30 7.14
N TYR A 107 9.08 -6.28 7.87
CA TYR A 107 7.66 -5.94 8.06
C TYR A 107 7.11 -5.04 6.94
N THR A 108 7.99 -4.53 6.09
CA THR A 108 7.68 -3.62 4.98
C THR A 108 7.77 -4.32 3.63
N ILE A 109 8.06 -5.62 3.59
CA ILE A 109 8.06 -6.42 2.35
C ILE A 109 7.07 -7.55 2.55
N ALA A 110 6.12 -7.68 1.63
CA ALA A 110 5.03 -8.64 1.73
C ALA A 110 5.58 -10.08 1.77
N ALA A 111 5.05 -10.89 2.68
CA ALA A 111 5.52 -12.26 2.88
C ALA A 111 4.35 -13.18 3.26
N ASN A 112 4.49 -14.46 2.93
CA ASN A 112 3.57 -15.48 3.38
C ASN A 112 4.00 -16.02 4.75
N THR A 113 3.79 -15.23 5.80
CA THR A 113 4.08 -15.59 7.20
C THR A 113 2.85 -15.36 8.07
N LEU A 114 2.80 -16.04 9.21
CA LEU A 114 1.76 -15.83 10.23
C LEU A 114 2.08 -14.63 11.13
N ALA A 115 1.04 -13.99 11.65
CA ALA A 115 1.05 -12.92 12.64
C ALA A 115 -0.23 -12.96 13.50
N TYR A 116 -0.38 -12.00 14.43
CA TYR A 116 -1.61 -11.79 15.20
C TYR A 116 -1.96 -12.96 16.15
N GLN A 117 -0.95 -13.67 16.66
CA GLN A 117 -1.12 -14.79 17.59
C GLN A 117 -1.82 -14.39 18.89
N ASP A 118 -1.69 -13.12 19.28
CA ASP A 118 -2.29 -12.60 20.49
C ASP A 118 -3.82 -12.51 20.42
N MET A 119 -4.44 -12.63 19.23
CA MET A 119 -5.89 -12.81 19.11
C MET A 119 -6.38 -14.05 19.87
N GLY A 120 -5.50 -15.04 20.12
CA GLY A 120 -5.76 -16.17 20.99
C GLY A 120 -6.25 -15.78 22.40
N ILE A 121 -5.89 -14.60 22.90
CA ILE A 121 -6.38 -14.10 24.20
C ILE A 121 -7.90 -13.87 24.15
N ALA A 122 -8.38 -13.15 23.15
CA ALA A 122 -9.81 -12.86 22.99
C ALA A 122 -10.61 -14.11 22.60
N LEU A 123 -9.99 -15.03 21.87
CA LEU A 123 -10.58 -16.31 21.47
C LEU A 123 -10.57 -17.36 22.59
N ASN A 124 -9.89 -17.08 23.72
CA ASN A 124 -9.62 -18.06 24.77
C ASN A 124 -8.93 -19.33 24.23
N ASP A 125 -8.03 -19.15 23.27
CA ASP A 125 -7.23 -20.21 22.65
C ASP A 125 -5.72 -19.87 22.79
N PRO A 126 -5.03 -20.44 23.80
CA PRO A 126 -3.60 -20.19 23.99
C PRO A 126 -2.72 -20.80 22.89
N ASN A 127 -3.27 -21.69 22.05
CA ASN A 127 -2.55 -22.35 20.95
C ASN A 127 -2.87 -21.72 19.59
N PHE A 128 -3.55 -20.57 19.56
CA PHE A 128 -3.88 -19.89 18.32
C PHE A 128 -2.61 -19.56 17.53
N ALA A 129 -2.47 -20.17 16.34
CA ALA A 129 -1.27 -20.07 15.52
C ALA A 129 -1.05 -18.68 14.92
N GLY A 130 -2.06 -17.82 14.96
CA GLY A 130 -2.14 -16.59 14.17
C GLY A 130 -2.74 -16.83 12.79
N ILE A 131 -2.81 -15.77 12.00
CA ILE A 131 -3.32 -15.80 10.62
C ILE A 131 -2.30 -15.17 9.67
N GLN A 132 -2.54 -15.29 8.37
CA GLN A 132 -1.65 -14.73 7.35
C GLN A 132 -1.49 -13.21 7.57
N ARG A 133 -0.24 -12.72 7.54
CA ARG A 133 0.11 -11.34 7.93
C ARG A 133 -0.42 -10.25 7.01
N ASP A 134 -0.33 -10.43 5.68
CA ASP A 134 -0.39 -9.34 4.70
C ASP A 134 -1.53 -9.42 3.67
N GLY A 135 -1.83 -10.60 3.13
CA GLY A 135 -2.91 -10.81 2.16
C GLY A 135 -2.66 -10.22 0.77
N VAL A 136 -1.41 -9.87 0.45
CA VAL A 136 -0.99 -9.23 -0.81
C VAL A 136 0.17 -10.01 -1.45
N PRO A 137 0.46 -9.80 -2.75
CA PRO A 137 1.54 -10.51 -3.45
C PRO A 137 2.88 -10.44 -2.73
N VAL A 138 3.52 -11.59 -2.53
CA VAL A 138 4.81 -11.70 -1.84
C VAL A 138 5.88 -10.91 -2.58
N GLY A 139 6.64 -10.09 -1.88
CA GLY A 139 7.69 -9.23 -2.45
C GLY A 139 7.24 -7.80 -2.78
N ASP A 140 5.94 -7.49 -2.66
CA ASP A 140 5.47 -6.10 -2.75
C ASP A 140 5.99 -5.25 -1.59
N ARG A 141 6.29 -3.97 -1.87
CA ARG A 141 6.69 -3.01 -0.83
C ARG A 141 5.46 -2.52 -0.08
N ILE A 142 5.44 -2.65 1.23
CA ILE A 142 4.38 -2.18 2.12
C ILE A 142 4.81 -0.93 2.89
N PHE A 143 3.92 0.05 2.96
CA PHE A 143 4.08 1.30 3.71
C PHE A 143 3.21 1.25 4.97
N ARG A 144 3.79 0.83 6.10
CA ARG A 144 3.07 0.62 7.37
C ARG A 144 3.89 1.02 8.58
N MET A 145 3.25 0.95 9.75
CA MET A 145 3.92 0.92 11.05
C MET A 145 3.34 -0.26 11.85
N PRO A 146 4.05 -1.41 11.93
CA PRO A 146 3.52 -2.57 12.64
C PRO A 146 3.49 -2.31 14.14
N TYR A 147 2.47 -2.82 14.82
CA TYR A 147 2.37 -2.80 16.28
C TYR A 147 2.81 -4.16 16.79
N PHE A 148 3.43 -4.18 17.97
CA PHE A 148 3.91 -5.40 18.60
C PHE A 148 3.28 -5.61 19.97
N ASP A 149 2.87 -6.85 20.23
CA ASP A 149 2.41 -7.30 21.54
C ASP A 149 3.57 -7.40 22.56
N PRO A 150 3.32 -7.73 23.84
CA PRO A 150 4.38 -7.86 24.85
C PRO A 150 5.39 -8.97 24.56
N GLN A 151 5.10 -9.88 23.62
CA GLN A 151 5.99 -10.94 23.16
C GLN A 151 6.77 -10.55 21.89
N GLY A 152 6.59 -9.33 21.38
CA GLY A 152 7.25 -8.85 20.16
C GLY A 152 6.62 -9.35 18.85
N ARG A 153 5.42 -9.94 18.90
CA ARG A 153 4.71 -10.42 17.71
C ARG A 153 3.82 -9.33 17.14
N MET A 154 3.67 -9.30 15.82
CA MET A 154 2.83 -8.28 15.17
C MET A 154 1.37 -8.46 15.59
N THR A 155 0.72 -7.37 15.99
CA THR A 155 -0.66 -7.36 16.51
C THR A 155 -1.50 -6.26 15.85
N ILE A 156 -2.81 -6.50 15.79
CA ILE A 156 -3.85 -5.49 15.51
C ILE A 156 -4.62 -5.09 16.78
N GLN A 157 -4.40 -5.78 17.91
CA GLN A 157 -5.08 -5.51 19.16
C GLN A 157 -4.43 -4.32 19.84
N GLN A 158 -4.96 -3.13 19.55
CA GLN A 158 -4.44 -1.86 20.10
C GLN A 158 -4.31 -1.88 21.63
N TRP A 159 -5.25 -2.51 22.34
CA TRP A 159 -5.23 -2.63 23.79
C TRP A 159 -4.09 -3.50 24.34
N ASN A 160 -3.55 -4.42 23.52
CA ASN A 160 -2.46 -5.32 23.87
C ASN A 160 -1.12 -4.86 23.26
N THR A 161 -1.04 -3.66 22.68
CA THR A 161 0.19 -3.17 22.06
C THR A 161 1.20 -2.75 23.13
N ALA A 162 2.40 -3.32 23.07
CA ALA A 162 3.51 -2.98 23.95
C ALA A 162 4.53 -2.05 23.28
N SER A 163 4.72 -2.15 21.97
CA SER A 163 5.66 -1.31 21.24
C SER A 163 5.27 -1.10 19.78
N LEU A 164 5.86 -0.07 19.15
CA LEU A 164 5.67 0.27 17.75
C LEU A 164 6.95 -0.10 16.98
N GLY A 165 6.78 -0.70 15.81
CA GLY A 165 7.89 -1.03 14.93
C GLY A 165 8.31 0.11 14.00
N ILE A 166 9.01 -0.25 12.93
CA ILE A 166 9.46 0.72 11.93
C ILE A 166 8.27 1.47 11.31
N ASP A 167 8.30 2.79 11.36
CA ASP A 167 7.31 3.62 10.66
C ASP A 167 7.78 3.89 9.23
N TYR A 168 7.39 3.01 8.31
CA TYR A 168 7.71 3.10 6.89
C TYR A 168 6.59 3.72 6.05
N ARG A 169 5.66 4.44 6.69
CA ARG A 169 4.59 5.17 6.01
C ARG A 169 5.15 6.39 5.26
N LEU A 170 4.37 6.93 4.34
CA LEU A 170 4.76 8.10 3.55
C LEU A 170 4.48 9.39 4.33
N GLY A 171 5.52 10.05 4.83
CA GLY A 171 5.46 11.33 5.54
C GLY A 171 4.86 12.47 4.72
N PRO A 172 4.43 13.57 5.37
CA PRO A 172 3.91 14.74 4.66
C PRO A 172 5.00 15.36 3.80
N ARG A 173 4.70 15.58 2.51
CA ARG A 173 5.66 16.07 1.49
C ARG A 173 6.89 15.16 1.32
N GLU A 174 6.87 13.95 1.85
CA GLU A 174 7.94 12.98 1.67
C GLU A 174 7.88 12.41 0.26
N THR A 175 9.07 12.23 -0.33
CA THR A 175 9.28 11.37 -1.49
C THR A 175 10.02 10.12 -1.04
N LYS A 176 9.44 8.93 -1.25
CA LYS A 176 10.16 7.66 -1.12
C LYS A 176 10.50 7.14 -2.50
N LEU A 177 11.70 6.56 -2.63
CA LEU A 177 12.15 5.87 -3.83
C LEU A 177 12.22 4.38 -3.53
N GLU A 178 11.54 3.55 -4.31
CA GLU A 178 11.66 2.09 -4.26
C GLU A 178 12.33 1.59 -5.52
N THR A 179 13.23 0.62 -5.39
CA THR A 179 13.94 0.05 -6.55
C THR A 179 13.56 -1.40 -6.74
N PHE A 180 13.54 -1.80 -8.01
CA PHE A 180 13.21 -3.14 -8.45
C PHE A 180 14.28 -3.54 -9.44
N THR A 181 15.07 -4.55 -9.10
CA THR A 181 16.06 -5.08 -10.01
C THR A 181 15.53 -6.35 -10.64
N TRP A 182 15.34 -6.33 -11.97
CA TRP A 182 14.67 -7.40 -12.70
C TRP A 182 15.50 -7.85 -13.90
N THR A 183 15.58 -9.16 -14.09
CA THR A 183 16.18 -9.79 -15.27
C THR A 183 15.05 -10.23 -16.18
N VAL A 184 15.09 -9.81 -17.44
CA VAL A 184 14.05 -10.15 -18.41
C VAL A 184 14.08 -11.64 -18.66
N PRO A 185 12.98 -12.37 -18.46
CA PRO A 185 12.96 -13.80 -18.71
C PRO A 185 13.32 -14.11 -20.16
N ALA A 186 14.07 -15.19 -20.38
CA ALA A 186 14.37 -15.68 -21.73
C ALA A 186 13.10 -16.02 -22.55
N THR A 187 11.97 -16.22 -21.86
CA THR A 187 10.66 -16.49 -22.46
C THR A 187 9.85 -15.24 -22.77
N ALA A 188 10.32 -14.04 -22.41
CA ALA A 188 9.62 -12.79 -22.68
C ALA A 188 9.51 -12.54 -24.18
N ALA A 189 8.33 -12.14 -24.63
CA ALA A 189 8.12 -11.82 -26.03
C ALA A 189 8.85 -10.52 -26.43
N PRO A 190 9.59 -10.52 -27.56
CA PRO A 190 10.15 -9.30 -28.12
C PRO A 190 9.07 -8.26 -28.44
N GLY A 191 9.44 -6.99 -28.36
CA GLY A 191 8.59 -5.84 -28.64
C GLY A 191 8.36 -4.95 -27.42
N LYS A 192 7.30 -4.14 -27.48
CA LYS A 192 6.96 -3.19 -26.44
C LYS A 192 6.56 -3.92 -25.16
N MET A 193 7.27 -3.65 -24.07
CA MET A 193 6.93 -4.11 -22.74
C MET A 193 6.50 -2.92 -21.87
N VAL A 194 5.40 -3.09 -21.14
CA VAL A 194 4.82 -2.09 -20.25
C VAL A 194 5.23 -2.40 -18.82
N ILE A 195 5.85 -1.45 -18.14
CA ILE A 195 6.15 -1.52 -16.71
C ILE A 195 5.11 -0.67 -15.99
N LYS A 196 4.26 -1.28 -15.18
CA LYS A 196 3.19 -0.60 -14.44
C LYS A 196 3.42 -0.73 -12.94
N ALA A 197 3.39 0.40 -12.26
CA ALA A 197 3.37 0.48 -10.81
C ALA A 197 1.99 0.93 -10.34
N VAL A 198 1.42 0.22 -9.37
CA VAL A 198 0.14 0.57 -8.73
C VAL A 198 0.36 0.64 -7.22
N LEU A 199 -0.01 1.75 -6.61
CA LEU A 199 -0.09 1.87 -5.16
C LEU A 199 -1.52 1.55 -4.73
N ASN A 200 -1.67 0.51 -3.93
CA ASN A 200 -2.96 0.02 -3.45
C ASN A 200 -3.14 0.35 -1.97
N TYR A 201 -4.40 0.42 -1.53
CA TYR A 201 -4.81 0.67 -0.17
C TYR A 201 -5.96 -0.26 0.21
N GLN A 202 -5.94 -0.80 1.43
CA GLN A 202 -7.08 -1.43 2.08
C GLN A 202 -7.28 -0.83 3.48
N LYS A 203 -8.54 -0.74 3.92
CA LYS A 203 -8.89 -0.23 5.25
C LYS A 203 -8.51 -1.24 6.33
N LEU A 204 -8.69 -2.52 6.04
CA LEU A 204 -8.34 -3.65 6.89
C LEU A 204 -7.58 -4.69 6.07
N VAL A 205 -6.48 -5.21 6.61
CA VAL A 205 -5.73 -6.30 5.97
C VAL A 205 -6.65 -7.51 5.77
N LYS A 206 -6.73 -7.99 4.53
CA LYS A 206 -7.75 -8.97 4.11
C LYS A 206 -7.84 -10.24 4.98
N PRO A 207 -6.74 -10.89 5.39
CA PRO A 207 -6.80 -12.08 6.23
C PRO A 207 -7.50 -11.83 7.57
N VAL A 208 -7.29 -10.65 8.17
CA VAL A 208 -7.98 -10.25 9.42
C VAL A 208 -9.46 -10.05 9.15
N ALA A 209 -9.82 -9.37 8.06
CA ALA A 209 -11.22 -9.15 7.71
C ALA A 209 -11.97 -10.47 7.51
N GLU A 210 -11.36 -11.44 6.81
CA GLU A 210 -11.92 -12.77 6.60
C GLU A 210 -12.04 -13.55 7.91
N PHE A 211 -11.01 -13.52 8.76
CA PHE A 211 -11.01 -14.25 10.03
C PHE A 211 -12.05 -13.71 11.03
N LEU A 212 -12.22 -12.39 11.10
CA LEU A 212 -13.16 -11.73 12.00
C LEU A 212 -14.56 -11.55 11.39
N GLU A 213 -14.79 -12.07 10.18
CA GLU A 213 -16.05 -11.94 9.44
C GLU A 213 -16.51 -10.48 9.25
N VAL A 214 -15.55 -9.56 9.12
CA VAL A 214 -15.82 -8.15 8.81
C VAL A 214 -16.33 -8.06 7.37
N PRO A 215 -17.31 -7.18 7.06
CA PRO A 215 -17.75 -6.96 5.69
C PRO A 215 -16.57 -6.75 4.72
N LEU A 216 -16.53 -7.53 3.63
CA LEU A 216 -15.36 -7.55 2.74
C LEU A 216 -15.09 -6.22 2.02
N GLU A 217 -16.06 -5.28 2.03
CA GLU A 217 -15.82 -3.90 1.61
C GLU A 217 -14.73 -3.20 2.45
N GLU A 218 -14.49 -3.64 3.69
CA GLU A 218 -13.39 -3.14 4.53
C GLU A 218 -12.01 -3.61 4.01
N ALA A 219 -11.98 -4.75 3.32
CA ALA A 219 -10.79 -5.31 2.69
C ALA A 219 -10.78 -5.11 1.16
N GLU A 220 -11.64 -4.25 0.60
CA GLU A 220 -11.60 -3.94 -0.82
C GLU A 220 -10.30 -3.20 -1.19
N ILE A 221 -9.68 -3.64 -2.28
CA ILE A 221 -8.49 -2.98 -2.83
C ILE A 221 -8.90 -1.69 -3.51
N VAL A 222 -8.48 -0.55 -2.95
CA VAL A 222 -8.64 0.76 -3.57
C VAL A 222 -7.30 1.19 -4.17
N ALA A 223 -7.27 1.37 -5.49
CA ALA A 223 -6.12 1.97 -6.14
C ALA A 223 -5.95 3.42 -5.67
N VAL A 224 -4.82 3.72 -5.04
CA VAL A 224 -4.42 5.07 -4.64
C VAL A 224 -4.01 5.84 -5.89
N ASN A 225 -3.10 5.27 -6.68
CA ASN A 225 -2.63 5.82 -7.94
C ASN A 225 -1.88 4.75 -8.74
N ASP A 226 -1.66 5.02 -10.03
CA ASP A 226 -0.79 4.22 -10.87
C ASP A 226 0.09 5.09 -11.78
N HIS A 227 1.16 4.49 -12.29
CA HIS A 227 1.94 5.06 -13.38
C HIS A 227 2.53 3.93 -14.20
N ALA A 228 2.52 4.08 -15.52
CA ALA A 228 3.13 3.13 -16.44
C ALA A 228 4.20 3.81 -17.30
N THR A 229 5.20 3.05 -17.67
CA THR A 229 6.19 3.44 -18.68
C THR A 229 6.50 2.25 -19.57
N THR A 230 7.27 2.47 -20.62
CA THR A 230 7.52 1.46 -21.63
C THR A 230 9.01 1.30 -21.88
N ILE A 231 9.38 0.07 -22.19
CA ILE A 231 10.69 -0.34 -22.69
C ILE A 231 10.48 -1.23 -23.93
N THR A 232 11.55 -1.53 -24.65
CA THR A 232 11.54 -2.45 -25.79
C THR A 232 12.39 -3.67 -25.45
N VAL A 233 11.81 -4.86 -25.55
CA VAL A 233 12.55 -6.12 -25.53
C VAL A 233 12.98 -6.45 -26.96
N LEU A 234 14.27 -6.62 -27.18
CA LEU A 234 14.83 -6.96 -28.49
C LEU A 234 14.64 -8.47 -28.80
N PRO A 235 14.73 -8.88 -30.08
CA PRO A 235 14.59 -10.28 -30.50
C PRO A 235 15.60 -11.25 -29.87
#